data_AF-A0A1D3RLE8-F1
#
_entry.id   AF-A0A1D3RLE8-F1
#
_cell.length_a   1.000
_cell.length_b   1.000
_cell.length_c   1.000
_cell.angle_alpha   90.00
_cell.angle_beta   90.00
_cell.angle_gamma   90.00
#
_symmetry.space_group_name_H-M   'P 1'
#
loop_
_entity.id
_entity.type
_entity.pdbx_description
1 polymer ?
#
loop_
_entity_poly.entity_id
_entity_poly.type
_entity_poly.pdbx_seq_one_letter_code
_entity_poly.pdbx_strand_id
1 'polypeptide(L)'
;MRDVLAPYMAVKGIYLHAMRIGDPGHKGGDVRFQRAQKDIKRLLQQRSDTYISTMFDYFRIDSNWSGQDVINKKIKAGGTLSVIDKASILEAETLTQMIALLPEDDIAKRFIPYIEMHEFEALLFSDATILADKINVSINQIQSILTDYKGRPEYINSDPLMPRRNA
;
A
#
# COMPACT_ATOMS: atom_id res chain seq x y z
N MET A 1 -7.79 -8.31 -11.81
CA MET A 1 -6.83 -9.33 -11.31
C MET A 1 -7.06 -10.71 -11.92
N ARG A 2 -8.27 -11.28 -11.79
CA ARG A 2 -8.60 -12.64 -12.26
C ARG A 2 -8.33 -12.87 -13.75
N ASP A 3 -8.63 -11.89 -14.60
CA ASP A 3 -8.59 -12.11 -16.06
C ASP A 3 -7.26 -11.68 -16.70
N VAL A 4 -6.44 -10.90 -15.98
CA VAL A 4 -5.20 -10.31 -16.49
C VAL A 4 -3.97 -10.93 -15.82
N LEU A 5 -3.91 -10.87 -14.48
CA LEU A 5 -2.75 -11.33 -13.72
C LEU A 5 -2.80 -12.84 -13.46
N ALA A 6 -3.98 -13.42 -13.25
CA ALA A 6 -4.07 -14.83 -12.87
C ALA A 6 -3.49 -15.80 -13.92
N PRO A 7 -3.74 -15.66 -15.24
CA PRO A 7 -3.14 -16.54 -16.23
C PRO A 7 -1.60 -16.49 -16.21
N TYR A 8 -1.03 -15.28 -16.12
CA TYR A 8 0.41 -15.08 -16.08
C TYR A 8 1.06 -15.65 -14.81
N MET A 9 0.42 -15.45 -13.66
CA MET A 9 0.92 -15.94 -12.36
C MET A 9 0.75 -17.45 -12.20
N ALA A 10 -0.32 -18.03 -12.76
CA ALA A 10 -0.57 -19.47 -12.71
C ALA A 10 0.53 -20.28 -13.40
N VAL A 11 1.10 -19.77 -14.50
CA VAL A 11 2.27 -20.41 -15.17
C VAL A 11 3.48 -20.49 -14.24
N LYS A 12 3.58 -19.59 -13.26
CA LYS A 12 4.63 -19.57 -12.23
C LYS A 12 4.24 -20.35 -10.96
N GLY A 13 3.08 -21.01 -10.95
CA GLY A 13 2.54 -21.69 -9.77
C GLY A 13 2.08 -20.72 -8.67
N ILE A 14 1.87 -19.44 -8.98
CA ILE A 14 1.43 -18.42 -8.04
C ILE A 14 -0.06 -18.17 -8.23
N TYR A 15 -0.82 -18.30 -7.15
CA TYR A 15 -2.28 -18.11 -7.14
C TYR A 15 -2.65 -16.92 -6.26
N LEU A 16 -3.19 -15.87 -6.88
CA LEU A 16 -3.56 -14.66 -6.18
C LEU A 16 -5.00 -14.73 -5.65
N HIS A 17 -5.17 -14.50 -4.36
CA HIS A 17 -6.48 -14.45 -3.70
C HIS A 17 -6.67 -13.11 -3.00
N ALA A 18 -7.58 -12.28 -3.53
CA ALA A 18 -7.94 -11.03 -2.90
C ALA A 18 -8.97 -11.27 -1.78
N MET A 19 -8.68 -10.77 -0.57
CA MET A 19 -9.56 -10.87 0.60
C MET A 19 -9.82 -9.47 1.16
N ARG A 20 -11.08 -9.21 1.55
CA ARG A 20 -11.43 -8.02 2.33
C ARG A 20 -11.29 -8.32 3.82
N ILE A 21 -10.81 -7.36 4.59
CA ILE A 21 -10.63 -7.53 6.04
C ILE A 21 -11.95 -7.51 6.80
N GLY A 22 -12.05 -8.43 7.76
CA GLY A 22 -13.15 -8.63 8.67
C GLY A 22 -14.31 -9.45 8.10
N ASP A 23 -15.41 -9.48 8.86
CA ASP A 23 -16.46 -10.45 8.62
C ASP A 23 -17.37 -10.08 7.44
N PRO A 24 -17.81 -11.07 6.64
CA PRO A 24 -18.75 -10.86 5.55
C PRO A 24 -20.01 -10.08 6.01
N GLY A 25 -20.39 -9.05 5.26
CA GLY A 25 -21.59 -8.24 5.55
C GLY A 25 -21.34 -6.94 6.33
N HIS A 26 -20.13 -6.71 6.84
CA HIS A 26 -19.77 -5.42 7.45
C HIS A 26 -19.36 -4.40 6.39
N LYS A 27 -19.79 -3.14 6.56
CA LYS A 27 -19.37 -2.03 5.68
C LYS A 27 -17.85 -1.85 5.83
N GLY A 28 -17.14 -1.89 4.69
CA GLY A 28 -15.72 -1.55 4.64
C GLY A 28 -15.48 -0.08 4.98
N GLY A 29 -14.23 0.28 5.27
CA GLY A 29 -13.81 1.67 5.55
C GLY A 29 -13.20 1.88 6.93
N ASP A 30 -13.35 0.93 7.85
CA ASP A 30 -12.73 0.96 9.19
C ASP A 30 -11.58 -0.06 9.27
N VAL A 31 -10.41 0.35 8.76
CA VAL A 31 -9.21 -0.49 8.65
C VAL A 31 -8.44 -0.42 9.97
N ARG A 32 -8.88 -1.22 10.94
CA ARG A 32 -8.21 -1.35 12.25
C ARG A 32 -7.15 -2.42 12.23
N PHE A 33 -6.03 -2.14 12.89
CA PHE A 33 -4.91 -3.06 12.94
C PHE A 33 -5.31 -4.42 13.55
N GLN A 34 -6.09 -4.41 14.63
CA GLN A 34 -6.59 -5.64 15.27
C GLN A 34 -7.37 -6.56 14.33
N ARG A 35 -8.16 -5.99 13.41
CA ARG A 35 -8.92 -6.78 12.42
C ARG A 35 -7.97 -7.40 11.40
N ALA A 36 -7.03 -6.60 10.88
CA ALA A 36 -6.00 -7.08 9.96
C ALA A 36 -5.17 -8.21 10.58
N GLN A 37 -4.71 -8.02 11.82
CA GLN A 37 -3.93 -9.02 12.57
C GLN A 37 -4.67 -10.36 12.67
N LYS A 38 -5.95 -10.34 13.03
CA LYS A 38 -6.77 -11.56 13.15
C LYS A 38 -6.83 -12.33 11.83
N ASP A 39 -7.07 -11.63 10.72
CA ASP A 39 -7.18 -12.26 9.40
C ASP A 39 -5.83 -12.75 8.88
N ILE A 40 -4.76 -11.95 8.99
CA ILE A 40 -3.41 -12.31 8.56
C ILE A 40 -2.94 -13.54 9.34
N LYS A 41 -3.12 -13.55 10.67
CA LYS A 41 -2.80 -14.71 11.52
C LYS A 41 -3.52 -15.97 11.05
N ARG A 42 -4.84 -15.88 10.88
CA ARG A 42 -5.65 -17.02 10.42
C ARG A 42 -5.14 -17.59 9.10
N LEU A 43 -4.80 -16.71 8.14
CA LEU A 43 -4.35 -17.12 6.82
C LEU A 43 -2.95 -17.76 6.83
N LEU A 44 -2.01 -17.22 7.63
CA LEU A 44 -0.65 -17.77 7.72
C LEU A 44 -0.62 -19.13 8.41
N GLN A 45 -1.52 -19.36 9.36
CA GLN A 45 -1.64 -20.62 10.09
C GLN A 45 -2.34 -21.73 9.30
N GLN A 46 -3.15 -21.38 8.28
CA GLN A 46 -3.89 -22.37 7.49
C GLN A 46 -2.99 -23.21 6.60
N ARG A 47 -1.95 -22.62 6.00
CA ARG A 47 -1.01 -23.31 5.11
C ARG A 47 0.35 -22.68 5.22
N SER A 48 1.42 -23.48 5.13
CA SER A 48 2.81 -23.01 5.19
C SER A 48 3.31 -22.33 3.92
N ASP A 49 2.60 -22.51 2.79
CA ASP A 49 2.94 -21.96 1.47
C ASP A 49 2.18 -20.66 1.14
N THR A 50 1.39 -20.13 2.07
CA THR A 50 0.69 -18.86 1.88
C THR A 50 1.63 -17.68 2.08
N TYR A 51 1.66 -16.76 1.11
CA TYR A 51 2.28 -15.44 1.24
C TYR A 51 1.18 -14.38 1.27
N ILE A 52 1.34 -13.38 2.12
CA ILE A 52 0.35 -12.33 2.34
C ILE A 52 1.00 -10.98 2.12
N SER A 53 0.33 -10.15 1.33
CA SER A 53 0.58 -8.71 1.30
C SER A 53 -0.73 -7.97 1.57
N THR A 54 -0.62 -6.69 1.89
CA THR A 54 -1.76 -5.83 2.19
C THR A 54 -1.90 -4.75 1.13
N MET A 55 -3.06 -4.11 1.06
CA MET A 55 -3.29 -2.94 0.22
C MET A 55 -4.23 -2.05 1.01
N PHE A 56 -3.66 -1.34 1.99
CA PHE A 56 -4.41 -0.45 2.87
C PHE A 56 -4.15 0.99 2.47
N ASP A 57 -5.23 1.72 2.21
CA ASP A 57 -5.18 3.17 2.02
C ASP A 57 -4.72 3.86 3.31
N TYR A 58 -3.59 4.58 3.22
CA TYR A 58 -3.00 5.34 4.32
C TYR A 58 -3.97 6.33 4.97
N PHE A 59 -4.89 6.92 4.21
CA PHE A 59 -5.85 7.89 4.75
C PHE A 59 -7.04 7.22 5.47
N ARG A 60 -7.15 5.89 5.37
CA ARG A 60 -8.24 5.09 5.96
C ARG A 60 -7.78 4.08 7.00
N ILE A 61 -6.47 3.94 7.25
CA ILE A 61 -5.97 3.18 8.39
C ILE A 61 -6.31 3.91 9.70
N ASP A 62 -6.54 3.13 10.75
CA ASP A 62 -6.78 3.64 12.10
C ASP A 62 -5.64 4.58 12.56
N SER A 63 -5.98 5.62 13.33
CA SER A 63 -5.00 6.56 13.88
C SER A 63 -4.05 5.89 14.88
N ASN A 64 -4.46 4.76 15.46
CA ASN A 64 -3.65 3.92 16.33
C ASN A 64 -2.92 2.80 15.56
N TRP A 65 -2.80 2.90 14.24
CA TRP A 65 -2.05 1.92 13.46
C TRP A 65 -0.58 1.86 13.91
N SER A 66 -0.02 0.65 13.85
CA SER A 66 1.38 0.40 14.20
C SER A 66 2.32 1.32 13.42
N GLY A 67 3.12 2.12 14.13
CA GLY A 67 4.07 3.08 13.53
C GLY A 67 3.60 4.53 13.45
N GLN A 68 2.31 4.83 13.68
CA GLN A 68 1.82 6.22 13.75
C GLN A 68 2.53 7.01 14.87
N ASP A 69 2.75 6.39 16.03
CA ASP A 69 3.49 7.02 17.13
C ASP A 69 4.94 7.36 16.77
N VAL A 70 5.60 6.50 15.97
CA VAL A 70 6.97 6.71 15.52
C VAL A 70 7.03 7.90 14.56
N ILE A 71 6.10 7.97 13.60
CA ILE A 71 5.94 9.11 12.69
C ILE A 71 5.70 10.40 13.48
N ASN A 72 4.74 10.38 14.41
CA ASN A 72 4.38 11.54 15.22
C ASN A 72 5.54 12.04 16.08
N LYS A 73 6.32 11.13 16.69
CA LYS A 73 7.52 11.48 17.46
C LYS A 73 8.59 12.13 16.59
N LYS A 74 8.87 11.57 15.41
CA LYS A 74 9.86 12.12 14.46
C LYS A 74 9.47 13.53 13.99
N ILE A 75 8.19 13.74 13.67
CA ILE A 75 7.68 15.06 13.28
C ILE A 75 7.77 16.05 14.44
N LYS A 76 7.35 15.66 15.66
CA LYS A 76 7.43 16.52 16.85
C LYS A 76 8.86 16.91 17.22
N ALA A 77 9.84 16.05 16.92
CA ALA A 77 11.26 16.33 17.10
C ALA A 77 11.86 17.26 16.02
N GLY A 78 11.03 17.83 15.14
CA GLY A 78 11.46 18.71 14.05
C GLY A 78 11.93 17.98 12.79
N GLY A 79 11.76 16.66 12.72
CA GLY A 79 12.07 15.87 11.54
C GLY A 79 11.05 16.09 10.41
N THR A 80 11.52 16.12 9.17
CA THR A 80 10.66 16.06 7.98
C THR A 80 10.63 14.62 7.48
N LEU A 81 9.44 14.07 7.25
CA LEU A 81 9.26 12.73 6.68
C LEU A 81 8.54 12.84 5.35
N SER A 82 9.13 12.25 4.31
CA SER A 82 8.45 12.04 3.05
C SER A 82 7.32 11.03 3.21
N VAL A 83 6.45 10.96 2.20
CA VAL A 83 5.38 9.96 2.11
C VAL A 83 5.95 8.54 2.14
N ILE A 84 7.08 8.32 1.49
CA ILE A 84 7.78 7.02 1.43
C ILE A 84 8.28 6.63 2.82
N ASP A 85 8.85 7.60 3.56
CA ASP A 85 9.34 7.33 4.91
C ASP A 85 8.19 6.91 5.83
N LYS A 86 7.03 7.57 5.70
CA LYS A 86 5.84 7.20 6.46
C LYS A 86 5.37 5.79 6.12
N ALA A 87 5.24 5.46 4.83
CA ALA A 87 4.87 4.10 4.39
C ALA A 87 5.85 3.06 4.95
N SER A 88 7.15 3.30 4.78
CA SER A 88 8.21 2.40 5.21
C SER A 88 8.19 2.17 6.72
N ILE A 89 7.94 3.22 7.51
CA ILE A 89 7.81 3.10 8.97
C ILE A 89 6.58 2.26 9.32
N LEU A 90 5.42 2.54 8.74
CA LEU A 90 4.19 1.81 9.05
C LEU A 90 4.29 0.34 8.64
N GLU A 91 4.88 0.04 7.48
CA GLU A 91 5.10 -1.32 6.99
C GLU A 91 6.07 -2.08 7.91
N ALA A 92 7.21 -1.47 8.28
CA ALA A 92 8.19 -2.08 9.17
C ALA A 92 7.63 -2.35 10.58
N GLU A 93 6.88 -1.39 11.14
CA GLU A 93 6.25 -1.52 12.46
C GLU A 93 5.11 -2.57 12.42
N THR A 94 4.34 -2.60 11.34
CA THR A 94 3.32 -3.64 11.10
C THR A 94 3.94 -5.03 11.06
N LEU A 95 5.04 -5.21 10.32
CA LEU A 95 5.77 -6.47 10.27
C LEU A 95 6.30 -6.86 11.65
N THR A 96 6.91 -5.91 12.37
CA THR A 96 7.46 -6.13 13.71
C THR A 96 6.38 -6.61 14.68
N GLN A 97 5.20 -5.98 14.69
CA GLN A 97 4.10 -6.42 15.54
C GLN A 97 3.55 -7.78 15.14
N MET A 98 3.51 -8.10 13.84
CA MET A 98 3.08 -9.44 13.38
C MET A 98 4.07 -10.54 13.79
N ILE A 99 5.38 -10.29 13.70
CA ILE A 99 6.43 -11.22 14.17
C ILE A 99 6.29 -11.45 15.68
N ALA A 100 6.10 -10.37 16.46
CA ALA A 100 5.95 -10.48 17.91
C ALA A 100 4.71 -11.29 18.34
N LEU A 101 3.64 -11.27 17.54
CA LEU A 101 2.40 -12.01 17.81
C LEU A 101 2.46 -13.49 17.41
N LEU A 102 3.38 -13.85 16.52
CA LEU A 102 3.51 -15.19 15.94
C LEU A 102 5.00 -15.59 15.87
N PRO A 103 5.67 -15.77 17.03
CA PRO A 103 7.11 -15.98 17.08
C PRO A 103 7.58 -17.33 16.52
N GLU A 104 6.70 -18.32 16.50
CA GLU A 104 6.98 -19.68 15.99
C GLU A 104 6.80 -19.79 14.46
N ASP A 105 6.27 -18.76 13.83
CA ASP A 105 6.02 -18.73 12.39
C ASP A 105 7.12 -17.94 11.66
N ASP A 106 7.49 -18.36 10.45
CA ASP A 106 8.41 -17.62 9.56
C ASP A 106 7.70 -16.42 8.89
N ILE A 107 7.09 -15.58 9.72
CA ILE A 107 6.28 -14.42 9.31
C ILE A 107 7.11 -13.47 8.45
N ALA A 108 8.37 -13.24 8.83
CA ALA A 108 9.27 -12.32 8.14
C ALA A 108 9.47 -12.64 6.65
N LYS A 109 9.35 -13.92 6.25
CA LYS A 109 9.45 -14.33 4.85
C LYS A 109 8.11 -14.35 4.12
N ARG A 110 7.00 -14.49 4.86
CA ARG A 110 5.67 -14.80 4.30
C ARG A 110 4.70 -13.65 4.37
N PHE A 111 4.97 -12.63 5.19
CA PHE A 111 4.17 -11.44 5.31
C PHE A 111 4.95 -10.22 4.80
N ILE A 112 4.41 -9.58 3.77
CA ILE A 112 5.01 -8.42 3.09
C ILE A 112 3.99 -7.27 3.20
N PRO A 113 3.96 -6.52 4.31
CA PRO A 113 3.04 -5.40 4.46
C PRO A 113 3.28 -4.37 3.37
N TYR A 114 2.18 -3.83 2.86
CA TYR A 114 2.17 -2.73 1.90
C TYR A 114 1.04 -1.75 2.22
N ILE A 115 1.38 -0.45 2.24
CA ILE A 115 0.44 0.65 2.48
C ILE A 115 0.40 1.54 1.24
N GLU A 116 -0.81 1.75 0.75
CA GLU A 116 -1.08 2.57 -0.41
C GLU A 116 -1.19 4.03 0.03
N MET A 117 -0.19 4.83 -0.35
CA MET A 117 -0.13 6.24 0.03
C MET A 117 -0.92 7.15 -0.93
N HIS A 118 -1.01 6.77 -2.22
CA HIS A 118 -1.56 7.59 -3.30
C HIS A 118 -2.23 6.71 -4.36
N GLU A 119 -3.50 6.35 -4.10
CA GLU A 119 -4.30 5.48 -4.99
C GLU A 119 -4.59 6.17 -6.34
N PHE A 120 -4.81 7.49 -6.32
CA PHE A 120 -5.30 8.21 -7.50
C PHE A 120 -4.23 8.37 -8.57
N GLU A 121 -3.02 8.75 -8.20
CA GLU A 121 -1.91 9.02 -9.11
C GLU A 121 -1.46 7.73 -9.78
N ALA A 122 -1.33 6.62 -9.03
CA ALA A 122 -1.00 5.32 -9.59
C ALA A 122 -2.04 4.87 -10.63
N LEU A 123 -3.32 5.09 -10.36
CA LEU A 123 -4.40 4.78 -11.30
C LEU A 123 -4.36 5.71 -12.53
N LEU A 124 -4.22 7.02 -12.32
CA LEU A 124 -4.24 8.02 -13.38
C LEU A 124 -3.13 7.79 -14.40
N PHE A 125 -1.94 7.43 -13.92
CA PHE A 125 -0.75 7.21 -14.74
C PHE A 125 -0.54 5.73 -15.15
N SER A 126 -1.50 4.85 -14.86
CA SER A 126 -1.42 3.43 -15.24
C SER A 126 -1.35 3.21 -16.76
N ASP A 127 -1.94 4.10 -17.54
CA ASP A 127 -1.80 4.16 -19.00
C ASP A 127 -1.66 5.61 -19.46
N ALA A 128 -0.43 6.00 -19.82
CA ALA A 128 -0.09 7.35 -20.25
C ALA A 128 -0.82 7.77 -21.54
N THR A 129 -1.15 6.81 -22.41
CA THR A 129 -1.84 7.07 -23.68
C THR A 129 -3.30 7.41 -23.42
N ILE A 130 -3.97 6.59 -22.60
CA ILE A 130 -5.36 6.81 -22.21
C ILE A 130 -5.48 8.12 -21.44
N LEU A 131 -4.56 8.40 -20.52
CA LEU A 131 -4.56 9.66 -19.79
C LEU A 131 -4.44 10.86 -20.74
N ALA A 132 -3.43 10.86 -21.61
CA ALA A 132 -3.17 11.94 -22.56
C ALA A 132 -4.39 12.23 -23.44
N ASP A 133 -5.04 11.17 -23.96
CA ASP A 133 -6.29 11.27 -24.72
C ASP A 133 -7.42 11.88 -23.89
N LYS A 134 -7.66 11.39 -22.67
CA LYS A 134 -8.78 11.82 -21.82
C LYS A 134 -8.70 13.27 -21.36
N ILE A 135 -7.49 13.78 -21.11
CA ILE A 135 -7.29 15.18 -20.72
C ILE A 135 -6.81 16.07 -21.87
N ASN A 136 -6.79 15.55 -23.10
CA ASN A 136 -6.46 16.27 -24.33
C ASN A 136 -5.11 16.99 -24.29
N VAL A 137 -4.07 16.27 -23.87
CA VAL A 137 -2.68 16.74 -23.82
C VAL A 137 -1.77 15.81 -24.62
N SER A 138 -0.53 16.24 -24.90
CA SER A 138 0.44 15.38 -25.57
C SER A 138 0.91 14.25 -24.64
N ILE A 139 1.02 13.03 -25.17
CA ILE A 139 1.61 11.90 -24.45
C ILE A 139 3.03 12.20 -23.95
N ASN A 140 3.79 13.02 -24.68
CA ASN A 140 5.14 13.42 -24.28
C ASN A 140 5.13 14.23 -22.97
N GLN A 141 4.05 14.98 -22.69
CA GLN A 141 3.92 15.71 -21.43
C GLN A 141 3.72 14.74 -20.26
N ILE A 142 2.88 13.72 -20.44
CA ILE A 142 2.67 12.66 -19.43
C ILE A 142 3.95 11.85 -19.20
N GLN A 143 4.65 11.48 -20.27
CA GLN A 143 5.92 10.75 -20.19
C GLN A 143 7.02 11.57 -19.52
N SER A 144 7.07 12.88 -19.75
CA SER A 144 8.00 13.77 -19.05
C SER A 144 7.76 13.74 -17.56
N ILE A 145 6.50 13.89 -17.11
CA ILE A 145 6.13 13.79 -15.69
C ILE A 145 6.57 12.45 -15.11
N LEU A 146 6.27 11.34 -15.78
CA LEU A 146 6.70 10.02 -15.32
C LEU A 146 8.23 9.90 -15.22
N THR A 147 8.97 10.50 -16.15
CA THR A 147 10.44 10.51 -16.14
C THR A 147 10.97 11.32 -14.96
N ASP A 148 10.39 12.49 -14.68
CA ASP A 148 10.76 13.36 -13.56
C ASP A 148 10.60 12.64 -12.21
N TYR A 149 9.56 11.81 -12.09
CA TYR A 149 9.29 10.97 -10.91
C TYR A 149 9.84 9.54 -11.02
N LYS A 150 10.77 9.26 -11.93
CA LYS A 150 11.46 7.96 -12.09
C LYS A 150 10.50 6.77 -12.24
N GLY A 151 9.39 6.97 -12.94
CA GLY A 151 8.34 5.98 -13.15
C GLY A 151 7.51 5.65 -11.91
N ARG A 152 7.56 6.52 -10.87
CA ARG A 152 6.81 6.37 -9.63
C ARG A 152 5.72 7.43 -9.52
N PRO A 153 4.59 7.27 -10.23
CA PRO A 153 3.53 8.28 -10.25
C PRO A 153 2.98 8.61 -8.87
N GLU A 154 3.05 7.70 -7.91
CA GLU A 154 2.69 7.92 -6.52
C GLU A 154 3.53 9.03 -5.83
N TYR A 155 4.59 9.54 -6.47
CA TYR A 155 5.46 10.57 -5.91
C TYR A 155 5.05 11.98 -6.33
N ILE A 156 4.17 12.11 -7.33
CA ILE A 156 3.79 13.38 -7.96
C ILE A 156 3.22 14.36 -6.92
N ASN A 157 2.33 13.88 -6.06
CA ASN A 157 1.66 14.70 -5.04
C ASN A 157 2.46 14.79 -3.72
N SER A 158 3.65 14.17 -3.67
CA SER A 158 4.53 14.20 -2.51
C SER A 158 5.62 15.26 -2.61
N ASP A 159 5.69 15.98 -3.74
CA ASP A 159 6.68 17.02 -3.97
C ASP A 159 6.36 18.28 -3.13
N PRO A 160 7.22 18.66 -2.17
CA PRO A 160 7.00 19.84 -1.33
C PRO A 160 7.00 21.16 -2.11
N LEU A 161 7.44 21.16 -3.37
CA LEU A 161 7.42 22.32 -4.28
C LEU A 161 6.13 22.42 -5.10
N MET A 162 5.26 21.40 -5.08
CA MET A 162 3.95 21.49 -5.72
C MET A 162 2.99 22.31 -4.84
N PRO A 163 2.41 23.43 -5.34
CA PRO A 163 1.46 24.19 -4.57
C PRO A 163 0.24 23.31 -4.29
N ARG A 164 -0.04 23.05 -3.00
CA ARG A 164 -1.30 22.43 -2.57
C ARG A 164 -2.42 23.35 -3.04
N ARG A 165 -3.11 22.99 -4.11
CA ARG A 165 -4.32 23.68 -4.53
C ARG A 165 -5.39 23.29 -3.52
N ASN A 166 -5.73 24.25 -2.65
CA ASN A 166 -6.91 24.16 -1.80
C ASN A 166 -8.12 23.86 -2.71
N ALA A 167 -8.79 22.74 -2.43
CA ALA A 167 -10.11 22.44 -2.99
C ALA A 167 -11.16 23.37 -2.36
#